data_AF-A0A146LS24-F1
#
_entry.id   AF-A0A146LS24-F1
#
_cell.length_a   1.000
_cell.length_b   1.000
_cell.length_c   1.000
_cell.angle_alpha   90.00
_cell.angle_beta   90.00
_cell.angle_gamma   90.00
#
_symmetry.space_group_name_H-M   'P 1'
#
loop_
_entity.id
_entity.type
_entity.pdbx_description
1 polymer ?
#
loop_
_entity_poly.entity_id
_entity_poly.type
_entity_poly.pdbx_seq_one_letter_code
_entity_poly.pdbx_strand_id
1 'polypeptide(L)'
;MEFQAPEAVQGTRSREQLISYLMHATPRKCIDGVPLQFVYGTAGFRARATHLPSVVARVGVVAAVRALSIPNARTIGVMITASHNPECDNGVKIIEPDGGMLDMEWEE
;
A
#
# COMPACT_ATOMS: atom_id res chain seq x y z
N MET A 1 -12.22 -3.02 -32.64
CA MET A 1 -12.57 -3.26 -31.23
C MET A 1 -12.57 -1.91 -30.55
N GLU A 2 -13.75 -1.37 -30.28
CA GLU A 2 -13.87 -0.16 -29.47
C GLU A 2 -13.53 -0.49 -28.01
N PHE A 3 -12.54 0.20 -27.47
CA PHE A 3 -12.27 0.16 -26.04
C PHE A 3 -13.36 0.97 -25.34
N GLN A 4 -14.30 0.26 -24.75
CA GLN A 4 -15.37 0.84 -23.96
C GLN A 4 -14.76 1.27 -22.61
N ALA A 5 -14.70 2.57 -22.36
CA ALA A 5 -14.26 3.09 -21.08
C ALA A 5 -15.15 2.53 -19.96
N PRO A 6 -14.60 2.10 -18.82
CA PRO A 6 -15.41 1.61 -17.72
C PRO A 6 -16.36 2.72 -17.26
N GLU A 7 -17.63 2.36 -17.07
CA GLU A 7 -18.65 3.25 -16.50
C GLU A 7 -18.15 3.84 -15.17
N ALA A 8 -18.38 5.13 -14.98
CA ALA A 8 -17.99 5.82 -13.75
C ALA A 8 -18.68 5.11 -12.57
N VAL A 9 -17.88 4.58 -11.64
CA VAL A 9 -18.39 3.91 -10.43
C VAL A 9 -19.25 4.90 -9.66
N GLN A 10 -20.56 4.71 -9.72
CA GLN A 10 -21.53 5.44 -8.91
C GLN A 10 -21.39 5.02 -7.45
N GLY A 11 -21.13 5.98 -6.57
CA GLY A 11 -21.06 5.81 -5.12
C GLY A 11 -19.73 6.30 -4.54
N THR A 12 -19.81 7.22 -3.58
CA THR A 12 -18.67 7.55 -2.72
C THR A 12 -18.25 6.29 -1.98
N ARG A 13 -17.05 5.78 -2.25
CA ARG A 13 -16.48 4.66 -1.50
C ARG A 13 -16.31 5.09 -0.04
N SER A 14 -16.63 4.20 0.91
CA SER A 14 -16.29 4.44 2.32
C SER A 14 -14.77 4.56 2.48
N ARG A 15 -14.33 5.16 3.58
CA ARG A 15 -12.90 5.29 3.89
C ARG A 15 -12.22 3.92 3.91
N GLU A 16 -12.88 2.94 4.51
CA GLU A 16 -12.42 1.56 4.65
C GLU A 16 -12.28 0.90 3.28
N GLN A 17 -13.25 1.10 2.38
CA GLN A 17 -13.18 0.61 1.00
C GLN A 17 -12.03 1.26 0.21
N LEU A 18 -11.71 2.52 0.48
CA LEU A 18 -10.57 3.20 -0.15
C LEU A 18 -9.23 2.70 0.38
N ILE A 19 -9.11 2.50 1.69
CA ILE A 19 -7.89 1.95 2.32
C ILE A 19 -7.64 0.54 1.78
N SER A 20 -8.64 -0.34 1.84
CA SER A 20 -8.54 -1.70 1.32
C SER A 20 -8.18 -1.70 -0.18
N TYR A 21 -8.79 -0.82 -0.99
CA TYR A 21 -8.39 -0.65 -2.39
C TYR A 21 -6.92 -0.25 -2.53
N LEU A 22 -6.42 0.70 -1.74
CA LEU A 22 -5.02 1.15 -1.82
C LEU A 22 -4.03 0.07 -1.38
N MET A 23 -4.37 -0.72 -0.38
CA MET A 23 -3.53 -1.81 0.14
C MET A 23 -3.48 -2.99 -0.85
N HIS A 24 -4.59 -3.34 -1.49
CA HIS A 24 -4.67 -4.53 -2.37
C HIS A 24 -4.60 -4.24 -3.86
N ALA A 25 -4.55 -2.97 -4.28
CA ALA A 25 -4.44 -2.63 -5.69
C ALA A 25 -3.20 -3.24 -6.34
N THR A 26 -3.41 -4.01 -7.40
CA THR A 26 -2.33 -4.59 -8.20
C THR A 26 -1.84 -3.55 -9.21
N PRO A 27 -0.52 -3.39 -9.40
CA PRO A 27 -0.01 -2.58 -10.49
C PRO A 27 -0.42 -3.19 -11.84
N ARG A 28 -0.56 -2.34 -12.86
CA ARG A 28 -0.80 -2.79 -14.25
C ARG A 28 0.35 -3.65 -14.82
N LYS A 29 1.47 -3.76 -14.11
CA LYS A 29 2.65 -4.50 -14.55
C LYS A 29 2.44 -5.99 -14.31
N CYS A 30 2.62 -6.77 -15.37
CA CYS A 30 2.62 -8.23 -15.32
C CYS A 30 4.05 -8.77 -15.46
N ILE A 31 4.29 -9.97 -14.93
CA ILE A 31 5.47 -10.79 -15.24
C ILE A 31 4.95 -12.00 -16.00
N ASP A 32 5.45 -12.20 -17.22
CA ASP A 32 5.05 -13.33 -18.08
C ASP A 32 3.53 -13.46 -18.26
N GLY A 33 2.83 -12.32 -18.34
CA GLY A 33 1.37 -12.25 -18.47
C GLY A 33 0.59 -12.41 -17.16
N VAL A 34 1.27 -12.71 -16.05
CA VAL A 34 0.65 -12.83 -14.73
C VAL A 34 0.69 -11.49 -13.99
N PRO A 35 -0.46 -10.96 -13.51
CA PRO A 35 -0.48 -9.75 -12.71
C PRO A 35 0.33 -9.89 -11.43
N LEU A 36 1.11 -8.86 -11.11
CA LEU A 36 1.80 -8.82 -9.83
C LEU A 36 0.82 -8.57 -8.68
N GLN A 37 0.77 -9.51 -7.73
CA GLN A 37 0.03 -9.36 -6.48
C GLN A 37 0.98 -9.00 -5.35
N PHE A 38 0.56 -8.05 -4.52
CA PHE A 38 1.28 -7.62 -3.33
C PHE A 38 0.38 -7.85 -2.12
N VAL A 39 0.97 -8.35 -1.04
CA VAL A 39 0.28 -8.55 0.23
C VAL A 39 1.07 -7.80 1.28
N TYR A 40 0.38 -6.98 2.07
CA TYR A 40 0.98 -6.37 3.25
C TYR A 40 0.99 -7.41 4.35
N GLY A 41 2.17 -7.71 4.91
CA GLY A 41 2.28 -8.60 6.06
C GLY A 41 2.99 -7.89 7.22
N THR A 42 3.41 -8.67 8.22
CA THR A 42 4.09 -8.15 9.43
C THR A 42 5.31 -7.27 9.12
N ALA A 43 5.98 -7.51 8.00
CA ALA A 43 7.16 -6.75 7.56
C ALA A 43 6.84 -5.65 6.53
N GLY A 44 5.57 -5.35 6.31
CA GLY A 44 5.06 -4.53 5.21
C GLY A 44 5.14 -5.23 3.86
N PHE A 45 5.17 -4.44 2.78
CA PHE A 45 5.40 -4.97 1.44
C PHE A 45 6.89 -5.20 1.22
N ARG A 46 7.25 -6.35 0.61
CA ARG A 46 8.61 -6.66 0.16
C ARG A 46 8.58 -7.31 -1.21
N ALA A 47 9.43 -6.83 -2.11
CA ALA A 47 9.62 -7.38 -3.45
C ALA A 47 10.88 -6.79 -4.09
N ARG A 48 11.18 -7.21 -5.33
CA ARG A 48 12.18 -6.51 -6.16
C ARG A 48 11.88 -5.02 -6.22
N ALA A 49 12.90 -4.20 -5.99
CA ALA A 49 12.76 -2.74 -5.91
C ALA A 49 12.08 -2.13 -7.15
N THR A 50 12.35 -2.70 -8.34
CA THR A 50 11.78 -2.25 -9.63
C THR A 50 10.27 -2.45 -9.78
N HIS A 51 9.62 -3.15 -8.83
CA HIS A 51 8.17 -3.37 -8.82
C HIS A 51 7.44 -2.54 -7.75
N LEU A 52 8.16 -1.99 -6.78
CA LEU A 52 7.58 -1.27 -5.63
C LEU A 52 7.17 0.20 -5.85
N PRO A 53 7.52 0.94 -6.93
CA PRO A 53 7.19 2.38 -6.98
C PRO A 53 5.71 2.72 -6.78
N SER A 54 4.80 1.97 -7.41
CA SER A 54 3.36 2.20 -7.25
C SER A 54 2.86 1.80 -5.86
N VAL A 55 3.47 0.78 -5.25
CA VAL A 55 3.15 0.31 -3.89
C VAL A 55 3.54 1.39 -2.88
N VAL A 56 4.77 1.91 -2.96
CA VAL A 56 5.27 2.97 -2.08
C VAL A 56 4.43 4.24 -2.19
N ALA A 57 4.01 4.62 -3.40
CA ALA A 57 3.13 5.77 -3.59
C ALA A 57 1.79 5.60 -2.87
N ARG A 58 1.15 4.42 -2.98
CA ARG A 58 -0.11 4.14 -2.28
C ARG A 58 0.08 4.09 -0.77
N VAL A 59 1.16 3.47 -0.29
CA VAL A 59 1.49 3.43 1.15
C VAL A 59 1.67 4.85 1.71
N GLY A 60 2.28 5.77 0.96
CA GLY A 60 2.36 7.18 1.37
C GLY A 60 0.98 7.83 1.55
N VAL A 61 0.02 7.54 0.67
CA VAL A 61 -1.37 7.99 0.82
C VAL A 61 -2.01 7.37 2.05
N VAL A 62 -1.88 6.05 2.25
CA VAL A 62 -2.44 5.35 3.42
C VAL A 62 -1.86 5.90 4.72
N ALA A 63 -0.54 6.13 4.79
CA ALA A 63 0.12 6.71 5.95
C ALA A 63 -0.41 8.12 6.28
N ALA A 64 -0.64 8.96 5.27
CA ALA A 64 -1.23 10.28 5.46
C ALA A 64 -2.69 10.18 5.97
N VAL A 65 -3.49 9.28 5.41
CA VAL A 65 -4.87 9.04 5.86
C VAL A 65 -4.89 8.49 7.29
N ARG A 66 -3.95 7.61 7.65
CA ARG A 66 -3.78 7.09 9.01
C ARG A 66 -3.46 8.23 9.99
N ALA A 67 -2.50 9.08 9.68
CA ALA A 67 -2.15 10.24 10.52
C ALA A 67 -3.35 11.15 10.81
N LEU A 68 -4.22 11.37 9.80
CA LEU A 68 -5.44 12.17 9.92
C LEU A 68 -6.58 11.47 10.68
N SER A 69 -6.57 10.13 10.73
CA SER A 69 -7.59 9.35 11.43
C SER A 69 -7.39 9.30 12.95
N ILE A 70 -6.18 9.56 13.44
CA ILE A 70 -5.85 9.50 14.87
C ILE A 70 -6.17 10.84 15.54
N PRO A 71 -6.86 10.86 16.70
CA PRO A 71 -7.14 12.10 17.44
C PRO A 71 -5.87 12.91 17.71
N ASN A 72 -5.97 14.23 17.49
CA ASN A 72 -4.87 15.19 17.61
C ASN A 72 -3.72 15.01 16.60
N ALA A 73 -3.94 14.33 15.47
CA ALA A 73 -3.00 14.18 14.36
C ALA A 73 -1.58 13.78 14.81
N ARG A 74 -1.34 12.47 14.88
CA ARG A 74 -0.03 11.94 15.31
C ARG A 74 0.89 11.72 14.12
N THR A 75 2.19 11.77 14.38
CA THR A 75 3.20 11.39 13.40
C THR A 75 3.09 9.91 13.09
N ILE A 76 3.00 9.57 11.80
CA ILE A 76 3.10 8.21 11.27
C ILE A 76 4.45 8.06 10.59
N GLY A 77 5.17 6.98 10.91
CA GLY A 77 6.45 6.66 10.29
C GLY A 77 6.27 5.80 9.04
N VAL A 78 7.19 5.95 8.09
CA VAL A 78 7.32 5.04 6.94
C VAL A 78 8.77 4.60 6.86
N MET A 79 9.01 3.29 6.90
CA MET A 79 10.35 2.71 6.81
C MET A 79 10.53 2.08 5.43
N ILE A 80 11.55 2.51 4.69
CA ILE A 80 11.97 1.91 3.41
C ILE A 80 13.16 1.00 3.66
N THR A 81 12.94 -0.31 3.61
CA THR A 81 13.98 -1.31 3.82
C THR A 81 13.50 -2.71 3.45
N ALA A 82 14.40 -3.57 2.99
CA ALA A 82 14.19 -5.02 2.96
C ALA A 82 15.02 -5.77 4.01
N SER A 83 15.61 -5.07 4.98
CA SER A 83 16.38 -5.65 6.09
C SER A 83 17.52 -6.55 5.63
N HIS A 84 17.34 -7.88 5.66
CA HIS A 84 18.35 -8.88 5.32
C HIS A 84 18.18 -9.48 3.93
N ASN A 85 17.17 -9.03 3.17
CA ASN A 85 16.95 -9.48 1.80
C ASN A 85 18.13 -9.07 0.88
N PRO A 86 18.27 -9.71 -0.29
CA PRO A 86 19.22 -9.30 -1.31
C PRO A 86 19.11 -7.82 -1.70
N GLU A 87 20.21 -7.24 -2.17
CA GLU A 87 20.29 -5.81 -2.56
C GLU A 87 19.29 -5.37 -3.64
N CYS A 88 18.80 -6.31 -4.46
CA CYS A 88 17.84 -6.04 -5.52
C CYS A 88 16.40 -5.93 -5.01
N ASP A 89 16.15 -6.31 -3.75
CA ASP A 89 14.88 -6.16 -3.07
C ASP A 89 14.80 -4.84 -2.30
N ASN A 90 13.58 -4.37 -2.10
CA ASN A 90 13.30 -3.33 -1.13
C ASN A 90 11.98 -3.65 -0.42
N GLY A 91 11.54 -2.78 0.47
CA GLY A 91 10.27 -2.91 1.14
C GLY A 91 9.80 -1.58 1.72
N VAL A 92 8.54 -1.56 2.13
CA VAL A 92 7.94 -0.42 2.80
C VAL A 92 6.98 -0.91 3.88
N LYS A 93 7.09 -0.32 5.08
CA LYS A 93 6.15 -0.55 6.19
C LYS A 93 5.78 0.75 6.88
N ILE A 94 4.54 0.83 7.37
CA ILE A 94 4.01 1.93 8.18
C ILE A 94 4.29 1.64 9.66
N ILE A 95 4.65 2.69 10.41
CA ILE A 95 4.96 2.65 11.85
C ILE A 95 3.98 3.57 12.58
N GLU A 96 3.33 3.04 13.62
CA GLU A 96 2.40 3.77 14.48
C GLU A 96 3.12 4.79 15.38
N PRO A 97 2.40 5.76 15.98
CA PRO A 97 3.02 6.83 16.77
C PRO A 97 3.82 6.36 17.99
N ASP A 98 3.52 5.18 18.52
CA ASP A 98 4.23 4.55 19.64
C ASP A 98 5.48 3.75 19.19
N GLY A 99 5.78 3.74 17.89
CA GLY A 99 6.85 2.94 17.29
C GLY A 99 6.42 1.51 16.93
N GLY A 100 5.16 1.15 17.18
CA GLY A 100 4.57 -0.13 16.86
C GLY A 100 4.32 -0.35 15.36
N MET A 101 3.83 -1.54 15.04
CA MET A 101 3.41 -1.89 13.68
C MET A 101 2.04 -1.27 13.38
N LEU A 102 1.70 -1.17 12.09
CA LEU A 102 0.39 -0.73 11.63
C LEU A 102 -0.71 -1.56 12.30
N ASP A 103 -1.81 -0.89 12.64
CA ASP A 103 -3.02 -1.55 13.13
C ASP A 103 -3.54 -2.60 12.13
N MET A 104 -3.88 -3.81 12.60
CA MET A 104 -4.32 -4.91 11.73
C MET A 104 -5.56 -4.55 10.92
N GLU A 105 -6.44 -3.68 11.44
CA GLU A 105 -7.61 -3.20 10.70
C GLU A 105 -7.24 -2.40 9.44
N TRP A 106 -5.99 -1.93 9.32
CA TRP A 106 -5.47 -1.20 8.17
C TRP A 106 -4.61 -2.05 7.24
N GLU A 107 -4.32 -3.30 7.60
CA GLU A 107 -3.63 -4.26 6.74
C GLU A 107 -4.58 -4.92 5.72
N GLU A 108 -5.90 -4.92 6.02
CA GLU A 108 -6.99 -5.54 5.23
C GLU A 108 -7.76 -4.58 4.29
#